data_AF-A0AAU1QQ81-F1
#
_entry.id   AF-A0AAU1QQ81-F1
#
_cell.length_a   1.000
_cell.length_b   1.000
_cell.length_c   1.000
_cell.angle_alpha   90.00
_cell.angle_beta   90.00
_cell.angle_gamma   90.00
#
_symmetry.space_group_name_H-M   'P 1'
#
loop_
_entity.id
_entity.type
_entity.pdbx_description
1 polymer ?
#
loop_
_entity_poly.entity_id
_entity_poly.type
_entity_poly.pdbx_seq_one_letter_code
_entity_poly.pdbx_strand_id
1 'polypeptide(L)'
;MSNALALAHVTQALALLLESNLGPEIDMAVKVEPRKPPADPPTEPTISVFLYQVTPDTSQRNNDLPTRAADGTLVKRPVAALDLHFLITAYGDETELVGQRLIGSVVRALHEIPVLPKDIIELAGERPYLAGSDLAESAQRVRFTPTVMDVDETSKLWGMLYQTPYTLSVVYQAALVLIDGRETPVAGKPVERPEVRVLPFGAPGAPVPPGAEPTPDATSNDRSAGDAGKQETETPARPSAKKAARTPAKAVAKSPAKAPARTRKTAPRAAKPAQE
;
A
#
# COMPACT_ATOMS: atom_id res chain seq x y z
N MET A 1 -0.77 12.87 -2.01
CA MET A 1 -0.16 12.42 -0.73
C MET A 1 -1.30 12.21 0.26
N SER A 2 -1.05 11.70 1.46
CA SER A 2 -2.07 11.62 2.51
C SER A 2 -1.54 12.11 3.86
N ASN A 3 -2.08 13.20 4.37
CA ASN A 3 -1.68 13.82 5.62
C ASN A 3 -2.49 13.29 6.83
N ALA A 4 -2.20 13.80 8.02
CA ALA A 4 -2.85 13.37 9.26
C ALA A 4 -4.38 13.61 9.30
N LEU A 5 -4.94 14.46 8.43
CA LEU A 5 -6.39 14.68 8.32
C LEU A 5 -7.10 13.53 7.59
N ALA A 6 -6.36 12.62 6.93
CA ALA A 6 -6.93 11.50 6.17
C ALA A 6 -7.95 10.67 6.97
N LEU A 7 -7.75 10.44 8.27
CA LEU A 7 -8.69 9.68 9.10
C LEU A 7 -10.04 10.38 9.24
N ALA A 8 -10.02 11.65 9.64
CA ALA A 8 -11.23 12.47 9.76
C ALA A 8 -11.93 12.63 8.40
N HIS A 9 -11.14 12.74 7.32
CA HIS A 9 -11.63 12.85 5.97
C HIS A 9 -12.32 11.55 5.49
N VAL A 10 -11.73 10.37 5.73
CA VAL A 10 -12.38 9.07 5.43
C VAL A 10 -13.68 8.91 6.22
N THR A 11 -13.69 9.22 7.51
CA THR A 11 -14.92 9.15 8.33
C THR A 11 -16.01 10.07 7.79
N GLN A 12 -15.65 11.29 7.41
CA GLN A 12 -16.60 12.26 6.85
C GLN A 12 -17.12 11.85 5.46
N ALA A 13 -16.24 11.34 4.61
CA ALA A 13 -16.58 10.86 3.27
C ALA A 13 -17.46 9.60 3.33
N LEU A 14 -17.25 8.71 4.32
CA LEU A 14 -18.14 7.59 4.59
C LEU A 14 -19.55 8.07 4.99
N ALA A 15 -19.66 9.04 5.90
CA ALA A 15 -20.97 9.60 6.28
C ALA A 15 -21.74 10.17 5.07
N LEU A 16 -21.05 10.94 4.21
CA LEU A 16 -21.63 11.52 2.99
C LEU A 16 -21.96 10.47 1.91
N LEU A 17 -21.14 9.41 1.80
CA LEU A 17 -21.41 8.27 0.91
C LEU A 17 -22.70 7.56 1.32
N LEU A 18 -22.92 7.37 2.63
CA LEU A 18 -24.16 6.78 3.13
C LEU A 18 -25.34 7.71 2.87
N GLU A 19 -25.26 8.98 3.29
CA GLU A 19 -26.29 10.01 3.15
C GLU A 19 -26.81 10.14 1.70
N SER A 20 -25.90 10.09 0.71
CA SER A 20 -26.25 10.16 -0.71
C SER A 20 -26.87 8.89 -1.33
N ASN A 21 -26.86 7.75 -0.63
CA ASN A 21 -27.26 6.44 -1.20
C ASN A 21 -28.38 5.72 -0.40
N LEU A 22 -29.10 6.42 0.48
CA LEU A 22 -30.21 5.83 1.27
C LEU A 22 -31.51 5.60 0.47
N GLY A 23 -31.77 6.39 -0.58
CA GLY A 23 -32.93 6.19 -1.46
C GLY A 23 -32.84 4.91 -2.31
N PRO A 24 -33.94 4.36 -2.85
CA PRO A 24 -35.30 4.91 -2.83
C PRO A 24 -36.22 4.33 -1.73
N GLU A 25 -35.75 3.34 -0.95
CA GLU A 25 -36.58 2.61 0.04
C GLU A 25 -36.91 3.43 1.31
N ILE A 26 -36.26 4.59 1.46
CA ILE A 26 -36.30 5.46 2.62
C ILE A 26 -36.81 6.84 2.19
N ASP A 27 -38.11 7.05 2.34
CA ASP A 27 -38.84 8.29 2.01
C ASP A 27 -38.91 9.25 3.21
N MET A 28 -37.86 9.26 4.03
CA MET A 28 -37.75 10.03 5.27
C MET A 28 -36.40 10.74 5.34
N ALA A 29 -36.38 11.92 5.96
CA ALA A 29 -35.14 12.63 6.21
C ALA A 29 -34.29 11.87 7.25
N VAL A 30 -33.21 11.23 6.80
CA VAL A 30 -32.27 10.53 7.66
C VAL A 30 -31.07 11.41 7.92
N LYS A 31 -30.68 11.53 9.19
CA LYS A 31 -29.47 12.25 9.58
C LYS A 31 -28.29 11.28 9.66
N VAL A 32 -27.20 11.54 8.96
CA VAL A 32 -25.96 10.75 9.08
C VAL A 32 -24.89 11.53 9.85
N GLU A 33 -24.45 10.99 10.98
CA GLU A 33 -23.54 11.70 11.89
C GLU A 33 -22.25 10.91 12.15
N PRO A 34 -21.06 11.46 11.84
CA PRO A 34 -19.77 10.84 12.15
C PRO A 34 -19.40 11.03 13.64
N ARG A 35 -20.23 10.47 14.54
CA ARG A 35 -20.04 10.54 16.00
C ARG A 35 -20.14 9.17 16.67
N LYS A 36 -19.74 9.13 17.94
CA LYS A 36 -20.02 7.98 18.82
C LYS A 36 -21.54 7.79 18.97
N PRO A 37 -22.02 6.54 19.17
CA PRO A 37 -23.40 6.28 19.56
C PRO A 37 -23.85 7.20 20.72
N PRO A 38 -24.99 7.88 20.61
CA PRO A 38 -25.53 8.69 21.70
C PRO A 38 -26.12 7.80 22.79
N ALA A 39 -25.91 8.16 24.06
CA ALA A 39 -26.46 7.44 25.21
C ALA A 39 -27.99 7.49 25.28
N ASP A 40 -28.57 8.60 24.80
CA ASP A 40 -30.01 8.77 24.60
C ASP A 40 -30.33 8.53 23.11
N PRO A 41 -31.06 7.45 22.75
CA PRO A 41 -31.29 7.10 21.35
C PRO A 41 -32.28 8.09 20.69
N PRO A 42 -31.91 8.75 19.58
CA PRO A 42 -32.82 9.67 18.90
C PRO A 42 -34.01 8.91 18.30
N THR A 43 -35.22 9.46 18.49
CA THR A 43 -36.44 8.96 17.84
C THR A 43 -36.45 9.24 16.33
N GLU A 44 -35.75 10.30 15.90
CA GLU A 44 -35.60 10.66 14.49
C GLU A 44 -34.67 9.67 13.75
N PRO A 45 -35.00 9.27 12.51
CA PRO A 45 -34.17 8.38 11.68
C PRO A 45 -32.72 8.88 11.59
N THR A 46 -31.79 8.17 12.24
CA THR A 46 -30.40 8.62 12.39
C THR A 46 -29.43 7.46 12.20
N ILE A 47 -28.36 7.68 11.45
CA ILE A 47 -27.25 6.73 11.30
C ILE A 47 -26.01 7.33 11.97
N SER A 48 -25.42 6.62 12.94
CA SER A 48 -24.16 7.02 13.57
C SER A 48 -23.00 6.24 12.94
N VAL A 49 -21.96 6.94 12.49
CA VAL A 49 -20.73 6.33 11.95
C VAL A 49 -19.60 6.52 12.98
N PHE A 50 -19.26 5.47 13.70
CA PHE A 50 -18.31 5.51 14.82
C PHE A 50 -17.02 4.74 14.51
N LEU A 51 -15.89 5.47 14.45
CA LEU A 51 -14.56 4.88 14.39
C LEU A 51 -14.16 4.37 15.78
N TYR A 52 -14.24 3.06 16.01
CA TYR A 52 -13.97 2.47 17.33
C TYR A 52 -12.54 1.95 17.48
N GLN A 53 -11.88 1.59 16.39
CA GLN A 53 -10.52 1.04 16.41
C GLN A 53 -9.73 1.45 15.16
N VAL A 54 -8.43 1.66 15.34
CA VAL A 54 -7.45 1.88 14.28
C VAL A 54 -6.34 0.84 14.44
N THR A 55 -6.04 0.08 13.39
CA THR A 55 -4.98 -0.94 13.39
C THR A 55 -3.99 -0.72 12.25
N PRO A 56 -2.72 -1.12 12.37
CA PRO A 56 -1.79 -1.10 11.24
C PRO A 56 -2.15 -2.18 10.21
N ASP A 57 -2.16 -1.81 8.93
CA ASP A 57 -2.46 -2.72 7.81
C ASP A 57 -1.32 -3.74 7.66
N THR A 58 -1.65 -5.01 7.91
CA THR A 58 -0.67 -6.12 7.90
C THR A 58 -0.04 -6.37 6.53
N SER A 59 -0.71 -5.98 5.44
CA SER A 59 -0.22 -6.15 4.07
C SER A 59 0.79 -5.07 3.67
N GLN A 60 0.58 -3.84 4.14
CA GLN A 60 1.37 -2.66 3.73
C GLN A 60 2.35 -2.15 4.80
N ARG A 61 2.28 -2.61 6.06
CA ARG A 61 3.12 -2.16 7.20
C ARG A 61 4.64 -2.17 7.00
N ASN A 62 5.16 -2.96 6.06
CA ASN A 62 6.59 -3.08 5.78
C ASN A 62 6.98 -2.46 4.42
N ASN A 63 6.02 -1.88 3.69
CA ASN A 63 6.24 -1.39 2.33
C ASN A 63 7.08 -0.11 2.28
N ASP A 64 7.15 0.68 3.36
CA ASP A 64 7.94 1.92 3.42
C ASP A 64 9.40 1.70 3.83
N LEU A 65 9.76 0.54 4.39
CA LEU A 65 11.10 0.23 4.87
C LEU A 65 12.09 -0.16 3.74
N PRO A 66 13.39 0.19 3.85
CA PRO A 66 13.97 1.10 4.83
C PRO A 66 13.70 2.57 4.47
N THR A 67 13.33 3.38 5.46
CA THR A 67 13.03 4.82 5.29
C THR A 67 14.29 5.69 5.39
N ARG A 68 15.27 5.29 6.21
CA ARG A 68 16.54 6.00 6.43
C ARG A 68 17.75 5.14 6.04
N ALA A 69 18.80 5.79 5.55
CA ALA A 69 20.11 5.17 5.34
C ALA A 69 20.92 5.06 6.64
N ALA A 70 22.08 4.39 6.56
CA ALA A 70 22.98 4.17 7.70
C ALA A 70 23.54 5.46 8.32
N ASP A 71 23.52 6.58 7.59
CA ASP A 71 23.88 7.92 8.05
C ASP A 71 22.69 8.71 8.63
N GLY A 72 21.50 8.09 8.73
CA GLY A 72 20.26 8.70 9.20
C GLY A 72 19.52 9.56 8.16
N THR A 73 20.09 9.75 6.96
CA THR A 73 19.43 10.52 5.89
C THR A 73 18.16 9.83 5.43
N LEU A 74 17.11 10.62 5.15
CA LEU A 74 15.82 10.08 4.71
C LEU A 74 15.88 9.74 3.22
N VAL A 75 15.84 8.46 2.89
CA VAL A 75 15.90 7.94 1.51
C VAL A 75 14.49 7.69 0.95
N LYS A 76 13.56 7.32 1.82
CA LYS A 76 12.15 7.10 1.47
C LYS A 76 11.25 7.71 2.55
N ARG A 77 10.14 8.32 2.13
CA ARG A 77 9.17 8.94 3.04
C ARG A 77 8.51 7.82 3.85
N PRO A 78 8.46 7.92 5.20
CA PRO A 78 7.77 6.92 6.00
C PRO A 78 6.27 7.00 5.72
N VAL A 79 5.61 5.85 5.66
CA VAL A 79 4.18 5.75 5.36
C VAL A 79 3.54 4.77 6.33
N ALA A 80 2.70 5.29 7.25
CA ALA A 80 1.89 4.46 8.11
C ALA A 80 0.66 3.98 7.33
N ALA A 81 0.59 2.69 7.02
CA ALA A 81 -0.61 2.08 6.45
C ALA A 81 -1.54 1.61 7.57
N LEU A 82 -2.80 2.03 7.52
CA LEU A 82 -3.80 1.82 8.56
C LEU A 82 -5.10 1.23 7.99
N ASP A 83 -5.71 0.39 8.81
CA ASP A 83 -7.08 -0.09 8.71
C ASP A 83 -7.94 0.65 9.76
N LEU A 84 -9.06 1.21 9.34
CA LEU A 84 -10.01 1.91 10.21
C LEU A 84 -11.26 1.05 10.39
N HIS A 85 -11.65 0.75 11.63
CA HIS A 85 -12.81 -0.08 11.92
C HIS A 85 -13.99 0.78 12.37
N PHE A 86 -15.07 0.73 11.59
CA PHE A 86 -16.28 1.52 11.79
C PHE A 86 -17.43 0.65 12.28
N LEU A 87 -18.06 1.10 13.37
CA LEU A 87 -19.37 0.63 13.82
C LEU A 87 -20.42 1.60 13.25
N ILE A 88 -21.31 1.10 12.41
CA ILE A 88 -22.42 1.88 11.85
C ILE A 88 -23.69 1.43 12.58
N THR A 89 -24.31 2.35 13.33
CA THR A 89 -25.53 2.09 14.12
C THR A 89 -26.71 2.85 13.52
N ALA A 90 -27.92 2.29 13.59
CA ALA A 90 -29.13 2.91 13.05
C ALA A 90 -30.23 3.07 14.10
N TYR A 91 -30.77 4.27 14.19
CA TYR A 91 -31.85 4.69 15.10
C TYR A 91 -33.09 5.09 14.30
N GLY A 92 -34.26 4.95 14.93
CA GLY A 92 -35.57 5.28 14.38
C GLY A 92 -36.66 4.44 15.07
N ASP A 93 -37.89 4.53 14.60
CA ASP A 93 -39.02 3.77 15.15
C ASP A 93 -38.84 2.26 14.95
N GLU A 94 -38.92 1.50 16.04
CA GLU A 94 -38.86 0.04 16.02
C GLU A 94 -40.15 -0.60 15.47
N THR A 95 -41.30 0.06 15.64
CA THR A 95 -42.61 -0.45 15.18
C THR A 95 -42.72 -0.44 13.66
N GLU A 96 -42.11 0.54 13.00
CA GLU A 96 -41.99 0.63 11.54
C GLU A 96 -40.71 -0.04 10.99
N LEU A 97 -39.93 -0.71 11.86
CA LEU A 97 -38.66 -1.39 11.54
C LEU A 97 -37.62 -0.47 10.88
N VAL A 98 -37.62 0.83 11.21
CA VAL A 98 -36.80 1.86 10.56
C VAL A 98 -35.31 1.52 10.64
N GLY A 99 -34.83 1.11 11.83
CA GLY A 99 -33.44 0.69 12.02
C GLY A 99 -33.02 -0.46 11.10
N GLN A 100 -33.90 -1.43 10.83
CA GLN A 100 -33.61 -2.55 9.94
C GLN A 100 -33.54 -2.11 8.47
N ARG A 101 -34.46 -1.23 8.04
CA ARG A 101 -34.49 -0.64 6.68
C ARG A 101 -33.26 0.23 6.41
N LEU A 102 -32.84 1.02 7.41
CA LEU A 102 -31.61 1.81 7.37
C LEU A 102 -30.38 0.93 7.20
N ILE A 103 -30.23 -0.12 8.02
CA ILE A 103 -29.10 -1.04 7.93
C ILE A 103 -29.08 -1.81 6.59
N GLY A 104 -30.24 -2.24 6.10
CA GLY A 104 -30.36 -2.84 4.76
C GLY A 104 -29.85 -1.90 3.65
N SER A 105 -30.23 -0.63 3.71
CA SER A 105 -29.80 0.40 2.76
C SER A 105 -28.30 0.71 2.88
N VAL A 106 -27.74 0.77 4.09
CA VAL A 106 -26.30 0.91 4.34
C VAL A 106 -25.52 -0.27 3.74
N VAL A 107 -25.99 -1.50 3.97
CA VAL A 107 -25.36 -2.71 3.43
C VAL A 107 -25.40 -2.72 1.91
N ARG A 108 -26.53 -2.34 1.28
CA ARG A 108 -26.62 -2.17 -0.17
C ARG A 108 -25.61 -1.13 -0.69
N ALA A 109 -25.63 0.08 -0.12
CA ALA A 109 -24.77 1.18 -0.56
C ALA A 109 -23.27 0.84 -0.50
N LEU A 110 -22.82 0.20 0.59
CA LEU A 110 -21.42 -0.21 0.76
C LEU A 110 -21.04 -1.46 -0.06
N HIS A 111 -22.02 -2.31 -0.42
CA HIS A 111 -21.79 -3.45 -1.32
C HIS A 111 -21.74 -3.03 -2.80
N GLU A 112 -22.54 -2.03 -3.20
CA GLU A 112 -22.53 -1.44 -4.55
C GLU A 112 -21.33 -0.52 -4.76
N ILE A 113 -20.97 0.28 -3.75
CA ILE A 113 -19.86 1.25 -3.79
C ILE A 113 -18.81 0.92 -2.71
N PRO A 114 -18.12 -0.24 -2.79
CA PRO A 114 -17.15 -0.66 -1.78
C PRO A 114 -15.82 0.11 -1.83
N VAL A 115 -15.58 0.93 -2.87
CA VAL A 115 -14.38 1.76 -3.01
C VAL A 115 -14.80 3.22 -2.97
N LEU A 116 -14.20 3.99 -2.07
CA LEU A 116 -14.58 5.38 -1.84
C LEU A 116 -14.41 6.23 -3.14
N PRO A 117 -15.48 6.84 -3.68
CA PRO A 117 -15.40 7.66 -4.89
C PRO A 117 -14.59 8.94 -4.65
N LYS A 118 -13.91 9.43 -5.70
CA LYS A 118 -13.10 10.66 -5.59
C LYS A 118 -13.97 11.89 -5.33
N ASP A 119 -15.11 11.95 -6.01
CA ASP A 119 -16.06 13.04 -5.97
C ASP A 119 -16.64 13.22 -4.53
N ILE A 120 -16.88 12.12 -3.81
CA ILE A 120 -17.31 12.14 -2.41
C ILE A 120 -16.18 12.59 -1.46
N ILE A 121 -14.91 12.27 -1.77
CA ILE A 121 -13.76 12.80 -1.03
C ILE A 121 -13.64 14.31 -1.27
N GLU A 122 -13.76 14.78 -2.50
CA GLU A 122 -13.68 16.21 -2.82
C GLU A 122 -14.79 17.00 -2.10
N LEU A 123 -16.03 16.50 -2.12
CA LEU A 123 -17.17 17.08 -1.40
C LEU A 123 -16.99 17.05 0.13
N ALA A 124 -16.43 15.96 0.68
CA ALA A 124 -16.10 15.89 2.11
C ALA A 124 -15.05 16.94 2.53
N GLY A 125 -14.09 17.22 1.64
CA GLY A 125 -13.01 18.19 1.83
C GLY A 125 -13.46 19.66 1.85
N GLU A 126 -14.67 19.98 1.39
CA GLU A 126 -15.23 21.35 1.46
C GLU A 126 -15.48 21.83 2.90
N ARG A 127 -15.54 20.91 3.87
CA ARG A 127 -15.78 21.26 5.28
C ARG A 127 -14.57 22.00 5.88
N PRO A 128 -14.74 23.15 6.57
CA PRO A 128 -13.63 23.99 7.02
C PRO A 128 -12.58 23.29 7.89
N TYR A 129 -12.97 22.28 8.67
CA TYR A 129 -12.08 21.51 9.54
C TYR A 129 -11.31 20.38 8.82
N LEU A 130 -11.59 20.15 7.53
CA LEU A 130 -10.85 19.24 6.64
C LEU A 130 -10.03 19.99 5.57
N ALA A 131 -10.06 21.33 5.60
CA ALA A 131 -9.33 22.16 4.65
C ALA A 131 -7.84 21.81 4.62
N GLY A 132 -7.32 21.52 3.43
CA GLY A 132 -5.93 21.09 3.23
C GLY A 132 -5.70 19.59 3.41
N SER A 133 -6.73 18.75 3.52
CA SER A 133 -6.57 17.30 3.38
C SER A 133 -6.35 16.91 1.91
N ASP A 134 -5.32 16.09 1.69
CA ASP A 134 -4.82 15.65 0.38
C ASP A 134 -5.25 14.22 0.01
N LEU A 135 -6.16 13.59 0.79
CA LEU A 135 -6.65 12.22 0.58
C LEU A 135 -7.10 11.92 -0.87
N ALA A 136 -7.63 12.91 -1.60
CA ALA A 136 -8.02 12.75 -3.01
C ALA A 136 -6.83 12.50 -3.98
N GLU A 137 -5.60 12.77 -3.52
CA GLU A 137 -4.32 12.51 -4.18
C GLU A 137 -3.60 11.26 -3.62
N SER A 138 -4.28 10.42 -2.84
CA SER A 138 -3.71 9.14 -2.40
C SER A 138 -3.53 8.21 -3.60
N ALA A 139 -2.38 7.55 -3.70
CA ALA A 139 -2.14 6.58 -4.78
C ALA A 139 -3.04 5.35 -4.65
N GLN A 140 -3.40 5.00 -3.42
CA GLN A 140 -4.27 3.87 -3.08
C GLN A 140 -5.63 4.38 -2.64
N ARG A 141 -6.70 3.80 -3.22
CA ARG A 141 -8.08 4.11 -2.84
C ARG A 141 -8.50 3.30 -1.62
N VAL A 142 -9.21 3.96 -0.70
CA VAL A 142 -9.81 3.34 0.48
C VAL A 142 -10.95 2.41 0.06
N ARG A 143 -10.95 1.19 0.62
CA ARG A 143 -11.98 0.18 0.36
C ARG A 143 -12.68 -0.20 1.66
N PHE A 144 -14.02 -0.13 1.66
CA PHE A 144 -14.86 -0.66 2.71
C PHE A 144 -15.11 -2.16 2.48
N THR A 145 -14.95 -2.95 3.53
CA THR A 145 -15.22 -4.40 3.54
C THR A 145 -15.99 -4.72 4.82
N PRO A 146 -17.08 -5.51 4.76
CA PRO A 146 -17.82 -5.89 5.96
C PRO A 146 -16.97 -6.77 6.86
N THR A 147 -16.99 -6.51 8.16
CA THR A 147 -16.34 -7.32 9.19
C THR A 147 -17.41 -8.07 9.96
N VAL A 148 -17.33 -9.39 10.00
CA VAL A 148 -18.20 -10.21 10.85
C VAL A 148 -17.66 -10.12 12.27
N MET A 149 -18.54 -9.80 13.23
CA MET A 149 -18.27 -9.93 14.66
C MET A 149 -19.19 -10.98 15.26
N ASP A 150 -18.70 -11.73 16.23
CA ASP A 150 -19.54 -12.62 17.04
C ASP A 150 -20.36 -11.83 18.09
N VAL A 151 -21.38 -12.48 18.67
CA VAL A 151 -22.22 -11.92 19.74
C VAL A 151 -21.36 -11.50 20.94
N ASP A 152 -20.33 -12.28 21.27
CA ASP A 152 -19.37 -12.01 22.34
C ASP A 152 -18.54 -10.75 22.09
N GLU A 153 -18.07 -10.56 20.86
CA GLU A 153 -17.27 -9.39 20.44
C GLU A 153 -18.14 -8.14 20.40
N THR A 154 -19.34 -8.27 19.84
CA THR A 154 -20.38 -7.24 19.84
C THR A 154 -20.71 -6.81 21.26
N SER A 155 -20.93 -7.75 22.18
CA SER A 155 -21.24 -7.47 23.59
C SER A 155 -20.09 -6.74 24.30
N LYS A 156 -18.84 -7.08 23.99
CA LYS A 156 -17.64 -6.38 24.52
C LYS A 156 -17.52 -4.95 23.97
N LEU A 157 -17.77 -4.77 22.66
CA LEU A 157 -17.74 -3.45 22.02
C LEU A 157 -18.80 -2.50 22.58
N TRP A 158 -20.03 -2.98 22.74
CA TRP A 158 -21.11 -2.22 23.37
C TRP A 158 -20.89 -2.04 24.88
N GLY A 159 -20.28 -3.01 25.57
CA GLY A 159 -19.88 -2.88 26.98
C GLY A 159 -18.83 -1.77 27.22
N MET A 160 -17.99 -1.44 26.23
CA MET A 160 -17.10 -0.28 26.29
C MET A 160 -17.86 1.06 26.19
N LEU A 161 -19.01 1.08 25.52
CA LEU A 161 -19.88 2.24 25.37
C LEU A 161 -20.80 2.41 26.59
N TYR A 162 -20.20 2.61 27.77
CA TYR A 162 -20.91 2.78 29.03
C TYR A 162 -22.08 3.79 28.91
N GLN A 163 -23.23 3.43 29.48
CA GLN A 163 -24.53 4.14 29.39
C GLN A 163 -25.23 4.15 28.02
N THR A 164 -24.70 3.47 26.99
CA THR A 164 -25.36 3.41 25.68
C THR A 164 -26.16 2.12 25.54
N PRO A 165 -27.47 2.15 25.23
CA PRO A 165 -28.24 0.94 24.96
C PRO A 165 -27.77 0.26 23.66
N TYR A 166 -27.78 -1.07 23.64
CA TYR A 166 -27.49 -1.83 22.43
C TYR A 166 -28.46 -1.42 21.30
N THR A 167 -27.91 -1.12 20.13
CA THR A 167 -28.68 -0.71 18.95
C THR A 167 -28.28 -1.59 17.77
N LEU A 168 -29.19 -1.83 16.82
CA LEU A 168 -28.87 -2.57 15.60
C LEU A 168 -27.70 -1.89 14.85
N SER A 169 -26.69 -2.67 14.50
CA SER A 169 -25.43 -2.16 13.97
C SER A 169 -24.73 -3.15 13.03
N VAL A 170 -23.94 -2.62 12.11
CA VAL A 170 -23.04 -3.37 11.23
C VAL A 170 -21.62 -2.82 11.32
N VAL A 171 -20.62 -3.68 11.09
CA VAL A 171 -19.20 -3.31 11.16
C VAL A 171 -18.55 -3.38 9.80
N TYR A 172 -17.77 -2.34 9.48
CA TYR A 172 -17.01 -2.23 8.24
C TYR A 172 -15.57 -1.79 8.52
N GLN A 173 -14.62 -2.51 7.95
CA GLN A 173 -13.22 -2.10 7.87
C GLN A 173 -13.02 -1.25 6.61
N ALA A 174 -12.46 -0.04 6.77
CA ALA A 174 -11.91 0.76 5.69
C ALA A 174 -10.40 0.52 5.62
N ALA A 175 -9.98 -0.24 4.61
CA ALA A 175 -8.59 -0.64 4.43
C ALA A 175 -7.79 0.35 3.58
N LEU A 176 -6.46 0.27 3.68
CA LEU A 176 -5.48 0.99 2.87
C LEU A 176 -5.45 2.52 3.09
N VAL A 177 -5.71 2.98 4.32
CA VAL A 177 -5.57 4.39 4.68
C VAL A 177 -4.10 4.68 4.98
N LEU A 178 -3.41 5.31 4.03
CA LEU A 178 -2.01 5.70 4.16
C LEU A 178 -1.88 7.06 4.86
N ILE A 179 -0.88 7.23 5.72
CA ILE A 179 -0.44 8.54 6.25
C ILE A 179 1.06 8.72 5.95
N ASP A 180 1.38 9.77 5.21
CA ASP A 180 2.71 10.16 4.77
C ASP A 180 3.45 11.03 5.81
N GLY A 181 4.75 10.79 5.97
CA GLY A 181 5.64 11.64 6.76
C GLY A 181 5.86 13.04 6.15
N ARG A 182 6.04 14.06 7.01
CA ARG A 182 6.23 15.46 6.60
C ARG A 182 7.56 15.75 5.89
N GLU A 183 8.60 14.97 6.18
CA GLU A 183 9.93 15.16 5.60
C GLU A 183 9.94 14.79 4.10
N THR A 184 10.76 15.49 3.31
CA THR A 184 10.98 15.15 1.90
C THR A 184 12.27 14.35 1.78
N PRO A 185 12.24 13.13 1.20
CA PRO A 185 13.44 12.31 1.06
C PRO A 185 14.47 12.94 0.14
N VAL A 186 15.74 12.70 0.44
CA VAL A 186 16.86 13.04 -0.44
C VAL A 186 17.03 11.88 -1.43
N ALA A 187 16.98 12.18 -2.72
CA ALA A 187 17.24 11.17 -3.75
C ALA A 187 18.67 10.63 -3.61
N GLY A 188 18.81 9.30 -3.59
CA GLY A 188 20.12 8.66 -3.60
C GLY A 188 20.94 9.06 -4.82
N LYS A 189 22.26 9.19 -4.65
CA LYS A 189 23.17 9.53 -5.76
C LYS A 189 23.06 8.44 -6.86
N PRO A 190 23.01 8.82 -8.15
CA PRO A 190 23.03 7.85 -9.24
C PRO A 190 24.25 6.92 -9.16
N VAL A 191 24.07 5.64 -9.49
CA VAL A 191 25.17 4.69 -9.61
C VAL A 191 25.93 5.01 -10.90
N GLU A 192 27.13 5.57 -10.79
CA GLU A 192 27.93 5.98 -11.95
C GLU A 192 28.49 4.77 -12.72
N ARG A 193 28.96 3.74 -12.01
CA ARG A 193 29.58 2.53 -12.60
C ARG A 193 29.30 1.30 -11.73
N PRO A 194 28.67 0.24 -12.26
CA PRO A 194 28.65 -1.06 -11.61
C PRO A 194 29.97 -1.79 -11.87
N GLU A 195 30.75 -2.06 -10.82
CA GLU A 195 31.92 -2.93 -10.88
C GLU A 195 31.58 -4.31 -10.32
N VAL A 196 31.90 -5.38 -11.07
CA VAL A 196 31.65 -6.76 -10.67
C VAL A 196 32.97 -7.54 -10.77
N ARG A 197 33.53 -7.88 -9.60
CA ARG A 197 34.76 -8.68 -9.50
C ARG A 197 34.43 -10.13 -9.18
N VAL A 198 34.81 -11.04 -10.06
CA VAL A 198 34.71 -12.49 -9.84
C VAL A 198 36.09 -13.03 -9.48
N LEU A 199 36.18 -13.76 -8.38
CA LEU A 199 37.39 -14.47 -7.95
C LEU A 199 37.06 -15.95 -7.72
N PRO A 200 37.91 -16.89 -8.16
CA PRO A 200 37.78 -18.29 -7.75
C PRO A 200 38.12 -18.43 -6.26
N PHE A 201 37.48 -19.38 -5.57
CA PHE A 201 37.85 -19.71 -4.20
C PHE A 201 39.33 -20.11 -4.11
N GLY A 202 40.03 -19.61 -3.08
CA GLY A 202 41.48 -19.77 -2.92
C GLY A 202 42.34 -18.69 -3.60
N ALA A 203 41.77 -17.77 -4.40
CA ALA A 203 42.52 -16.61 -4.87
C ALA A 203 42.76 -15.58 -3.74
N PRO A 204 43.90 -14.85 -3.73
CA PRO A 204 44.13 -13.78 -2.77
C PRO A 204 43.01 -12.73 -2.76
N GLY A 205 42.35 -12.58 -1.61
CA GLY A 205 41.20 -11.68 -1.43
C GLY A 205 39.84 -12.24 -1.88
N ALA A 206 39.73 -13.53 -2.19
CA ALA A 206 38.43 -14.20 -2.38
C ALA A 206 37.71 -14.41 -1.02
N PRO A 207 36.36 -14.29 -0.95
CA PRO A 207 35.61 -14.69 0.25
C PRO A 207 35.82 -16.18 0.55
N VAL A 208 36.10 -16.51 1.81
CA VAL A 208 36.18 -17.92 2.25
C VAL A 208 34.77 -18.54 2.22
N PRO A 209 34.58 -19.71 1.61
CA PRO A 209 33.26 -20.35 1.58
C PRO A 209 32.84 -20.79 2.99
N PRO A 210 31.55 -20.65 3.37
CA PRO A 210 31.07 -21.10 4.67
C PRO A 210 31.33 -22.60 4.86
N GLY A 211 32.11 -22.96 5.88
CA GLY A 211 32.47 -24.35 6.20
C GLY A 211 33.92 -24.75 5.89
N ALA A 212 34.75 -23.88 5.31
CA ALA A 212 36.19 -24.10 5.23
C ALA A 212 36.91 -23.52 6.46
N GLU A 213 37.49 -24.38 7.30
CA GLU A 213 38.36 -23.94 8.41
C GLU A 213 39.65 -23.29 7.87
N PRO A 214 40.16 -22.22 8.49
CA PRO A 214 41.42 -21.62 8.10
C PRO A 214 42.57 -22.55 8.48
N THR A 215 43.21 -23.17 7.49
CA THR A 215 44.46 -23.92 7.72
C THR A 215 45.57 -22.92 8.04
N PRO A 216 46.24 -22.99 9.20
CA PRO A 216 47.28 -22.03 9.56
C PRO A 216 48.52 -22.18 8.67
N ASP A 217 49.17 -21.04 8.38
CA ASP A 217 50.33 -20.96 7.50
C ASP A 217 51.44 -21.94 7.89
N ALA A 218 51.85 -22.78 6.92
CA ALA A 218 53.04 -23.61 7.06
C ALA A 218 54.29 -22.74 6.90
N THR A 219 54.85 -22.30 8.02
CA THR A 219 56.15 -21.62 8.08
C THR A 219 57.25 -22.47 7.45
N SER A 220 57.70 -22.10 6.25
CA SER A 220 58.89 -22.69 5.62
C SER A 220 60.15 -22.15 6.30
N ASN A 221 60.69 -22.91 7.24
CA ASN A 221 61.89 -22.53 7.99
C ASN A 221 63.17 -22.94 7.24
N ASP A 222 64.19 -22.08 7.31
CA ASP A 222 65.46 -22.17 6.58
C ASP A 222 66.35 -23.36 6.99
N ARG A 223 66.97 -24.03 6.00
CA ARG A 223 68.24 -24.79 6.16
C ARG A 223 69.07 -24.76 4.87
N SER A 224 70.26 -24.17 4.97
CA SER A 224 71.27 -24.10 3.91
C SER A 224 72.20 -25.33 3.85
N ALA A 225 72.54 -25.77 2.63
CA ALA A 225 73.82 -26.33 2.14
C ALA A 225 73.56 -27.03 0.77
N GLY A 226 74.35 -26.89 -0.29
CA GLY A 226 75.57 -26.10 -0.49
C GLY A 226 76.56 -26.86 -1.38
N ASP A 227 76.56 -26.60 -2.70
CA ASP A 227 77.69 -26.91 -3.60
C ASP A 227 77.68 -25.95 -4.81
N ALA A 228 78.84 -25.76 -5.46
CA ALA A 228 79.12 -24.65 -6.38
C ALA A 228 79.50 -25.10 -7.80
N GLY A 229 79.14 -24.32 -8.82
CA GLY A 229 79.54 -24.62 -10.21
C GLY A 229 79.13 -23.63 -11.30
N LYS A 230 79.87 -22.52 -11.43
CA LYS A 230 80.26 -21.76 -12.66
C LYS A 230 79.25 -21.48 -13.80
N GLN A 231 79.26 -20.20 -14.23
CA GLN A 231 79.38 -19.64 -15.63
C GLN A 231 78.48 -20.23 -16.76
N GLU A 232 77.95 -19.48 -17.74
CA GLU A 232 78.26 -18.12 -18.21
C GLU A 232 77.06 -17.51 -19.00
N THR A 233 77.24 -16.31 -19.55
CA THR A 233 76.29 -15.51 -20.35
C THR A 233 75.88 -16.12 -21.70
N GLU A 234 74.61 -15.94 -22.13
CA GLU A 234 74.25 -15.35 -23.44
C GLU A 234 72.74 -15.09 -23.65
N THR A 235 72.41 -14.29 -24.67
CA THR A 235 71.06 -13.88 -25.13
C THR A 235 71.22 -13.40 -26.59
N PRO A 236 70.22 -13.38 -27.52
CA PRO A 236 68.91 -14.07 -27.62
C PRO A 236 68.74 -14.89 -28.94
N ALA A 237 67.64 -15.66 -29.08
CA ALA A 237 67.08 -15.96 -30.42
C ALA A 237 65.57 -16.33 -30.44
N ARG A 238 64.85 -15.74 -31.40
CA ARG A 238 63.54 -16.13 -31.98
C ARG A 238 63.78 -16.10 -33.50
N PRO A 239 63.24 -16.96 -34.41
CA PRO A 239 61.79 -17.20 -34.52
C PRO A 239 61.27 -18.51 -35.18
N SER A 240 59.96 -18.77 -35.05
CA SER A 240 58.99 -19.24 -36.08
C SER A 240 57.70 -19.71 -35.35
N ALA A 241 56.45 -19.43 -35.70
CA ALA A 241 55.70 -19.15 -36.94
C ALA A 241 54.80 -20.33 -37.37
N LYS A 242 53.52 -20.29 -36.97
CA LYS A 242 52.30 -20.82 -37.64
C LYS A 242 51.10 -20.16 -36.92
N LYS A 243 50.29 -19.36 -37.61
CA LYS A 243 49.06 -19.72 -38.36
C LYS A 243 48.05 -20.55 -37.54
N ALA A 244 46.74 -20.34 -37.59
CA ALA A 244 45.90 -19.19 -37.99
C ALA A 244 44.42 -19.61 -37.76
N ALA A 245 43.59 -18.80 -37.12
CA ALA A 245 42.12 -18.90 -37.21
C ALA A 245 41.50 -17.54 -36.82
N ARG A 246 40.52 -17.07 -37.58
CA ARG A 246 40.01 -15.68 -37.50
C ARG A 246 38.48 -15.67 -37.60
N THR A 247 37.81 -15.32 -36.49
CA THR A 247 36.46 -14.66 -36.43
C THR A 247 35.23 -15.39 -37.03
N PRO A 248 33.99 -14.88 -36.86
CA PRO A 248 33.50 -13.82 -35.96
C PRO A 248 32.30 -14.20 -35.06
N ALA A 249 31.94 -13.25 -34.19
CA ALA A 249 30.72 -13.21 -33.38
C ALA A 249 29.40 -13.27 -34.19
N LYS A 250 28.30 -13.57 -33.48
CA LYS A 250 26.94 -13.21 -33.90
C LYS A 250 26.23 -12.43 -32.78
N ALA A 251 25.46 -11.41 -33.17
CA ALA A 251 25.04 -10.32 -32.31
C ALA A 251 23.72 -10.55 -31.54
N VAL A 252 23.56 -9.74 -30.49
CA VAL A 252 22.33 -9.54 -29.72
C VAL A 252 21.18 -9.06 -30.61
N ALA A 253 19.99 -9.65 -30.48
CA ALA A 253 18.76 -9.12 -31.02
C ALA A 253 17.93 -8.44 -29.91
N LYS A 254 17.65 -7.14 -30.08
CA LYS A 254 16.73 -6.38 -29.20
C LYS A 254 15.28 -6.54 -29.69
N SER A 255 14.35 -6.67 -28.75
CA SER A 255 12.92 -6.51 -28.98
C SER A 255 12.55 -5.04 -29.25
N PRO A 256 11.58 -4.75 -30.15
CA PRO A 256 10.84 -3.50 -30.16
C PRO A 256 9.42 -3.66 -29.58
N ALA A 257 8.84 -2.56 -29.11
CA ALA A 257 7.58 -2.54 -28.36
C ALA A 257 6.37 -2.04 -29.18
N LYS A 258 5.20 -2.58 -28.81
CA LYS A 258 3.87 -1.94 -28.66
C LYS A 258 3.42 -0.83 -29.64
N ALA A 259 2.28 -1.07 -30.30
CA ALA A 259 1.36 -0.04 -30.76
C ALA A 259 -0.12 -0.49 -30.61
N PRO A 260 -1.01 0.28 -29.96
CA PRO A 260 -2.45 0.03 -29.96
C PRO A 260 -3.18 0.94 -30.96
N ALA A 261 -4.22 0.45 -31.64
CA ALA A 261 -4.96 1.21 -32.65
C ALA A 261 -6.49 1.20 -32.46
N ARG A 262 -7.01 2.40 -32.23
CA ARG A 262 -8.33 2.96 -32.61
C ARG A 262 -9.63 2.48 -31.93
N THR A 263 -10.19 3.46 -31.23
CA THR A 263 -11.59 3.70 -30.90
C THR A 263 -12.56 3.71 -32.10
N ARG A 264 -13.84 3.44 -31.86
CA ARG A 264 -14.95 3.77 -32.78
C ARG A 264 -16.21 4.26 -32.02
N LYS A 265 -16.55 5.53 -32.25
CA LYS A 265 -17.82 6.23 -31.90
C LYS A 265 -18.60 6.50 -33.21
N THR A 266 -19.92 6.79 -33.28
CA THR A 266 -21.09 6.71 -32.37
C THR A 266 -22.34 6.89 -33.25
N ALA A 267 -23.44 6.17 -33.01
CA ALA A 267 -24.78 6.61 -33.44
C ALA A 267 -25.93 5.85 -32.72
N PRO A 268 -26.83 6.54 -31.99
CA PRO A 268 -28.11 5.98 -31.57
C PRO A 268 -29.18 6.17 -32.66
N ARG A 269 -30.16 5.27 -32.73
CA ARG A 269 -31.30 5.33 -33.65
C ARG A 269 -32.48 6.05 -32.97
N ALA A 270 -33.02 7.08 -33.62
CA ALA A 270 -34.07 7.93 -33.08
C ALA A 270 -35.41 7.20 -32.87
N ALA A 271 -36.15 7.65 -31.85
CA ALA A 271 -37.52 7.25 -31.57
C ALA A 271 -38.52 7.97 -32.49
N LYS A 272 -39.68 7.33 -32.73
CA LYS A 272 -40.91 7.97 -33.20
C LYS A 272 -41.95 7.88 -32.07
N PRO A 273 -42.64 8.96 -31.71
CA PRO A 273 -43.98 8.84 -31.12
C PRO A 273 -45.00 8.66 -32.24
N ALA A 274 -46.00 7.81 -32.01
CA ALA A 274 -47.26 7.81 -32.74
C ALA A 274 -48.37 8.10 -31.74
N GLN A 275 -49.32 8.95 -32.13
CA GLN A 275 -50.49 9.30 -31.33
C GLN A 275 -51.53 8.19 -31.47
N GLU A 276 -52.14 7.78 -30.36
CA GLU A 276 -53.59 7.81 -30.15
C GLU A 276 -53.88 7.87 -28.63
#